data_AF-A0A3B6U3K0-F1
#
_entry.id   AF-A0A3B6U3K0-F1
#
_cell.length_a   1.000
_cell.length_b   1.000
_cell.length_c   1.000
_cell.angle_alpha   90.00
_cell.angle_beta   90.00
_cell.angle_gamma   90.00
#
_symmetry.space_group_name_H-M   'P 1'
#
loop_
_entity.id
_entity.type
_entity.pdbx_description
1 polymer ?
#
loop_
_entity_poly.entity_id
_entity_poly.type
_entity_poly.pdbx_seq_one_letter_code
_entity_poly.pdbx_strand_id
1 'polypeptide(L)'
;MAAPTSSASACSGERWPPLESSPEVFNQFMWSLGVPRGEAEFHDVYGLDADALAMVPQPVVAVVFCFPDPPEDPTAPPEQVSATEDKWRIQAWTCFSNQQPAWTRMRVLEKDDDMARAHSLAASAGDTEIGDIVEEHYVCFTALNGTLYELDGMKGGPIKHGPSSPESLLQDAVNVIKAMIQRIPNSVNFNVMALSRKLK
;
A
#
# COMPACT_ATOMS: atom_id res chain seq x y z
N MET A 1 -32.01 -13.69 -34.09
CA MET A 1 -31.13 -12.57 -33.68
C MET A 1 -30.31 -13.08 -32.52
N ALA A 2 -29.02 -13.37 -32.73
CA ALA A 2 -28.13 -13.84 -31.68
C ALA A 2 -27.46 -12.61 -31.04
N ALA A 3 -27.47 -12.56 -29.71
CA ALA A 3 -26.78 -11.54 -28.93
C ALA A 3 -25.25 -11.74 -29.05
N PRO A 4 -24.43 -10.67 -29.07
CA PRO A 4 -23.00 -10.83 -29.03
C PRO A 4 -22.55 -11.20 -27.62
N THR A 5 -21.99 -12.39 -27.46
CA THR A 5 -21.16 -12.77 -26.33
C THR A 5 -19.78 -12.14 -26.53
N SER A 6 -19.44 -11.09 -25.80
CA SER A 6 -18.03 -10.69 -25.63
C SER A 6 -17.54 -11.18 -24.27
N SER A 7 -16.97 -12.37 -24.26
CA SER A 7 -16.01 -12.76 -23.22
C SER A 7 -14.73 -11.96 -23.47
N ALA A 8 -14.57 -10.84 -22.77
CA ALA A 8 -13.25 -10.23 -22.65
C ALA A 8 -12.42 -11.17 -21.76
N SER A 9 -11.59 -12.00 -22.39
CA SER A 9 -10.49 -12.67 -21.72
C SER A 9 -9.53 -11.58 -21.27
N ALA A 10 -9.28 -11.45 -19.98
CA ALA A 10 -8.16 -10.65 -19.52
C ALA A 10 -6.87 -11.24 -20.13
N CYS A 11 -6.06 -10.36 -20.72
CA CYS A 11 -4.85 -10.72 -21.42
C CYS A 11 -3.76 -11.06 -20.40
N SER A 12 -3.25 -12.30 -20.45
CA SER A 12 -2.03 -12.66 -19.74
C SER A 12 -0.86 -11.87 -20.33
N GLY A 13 -0.35 -10.87 -19.60
CA GLY A 13 0.85 -10.12 -19.97
C GLY A 13 0.71 -8.59 -19.99
N GLU A 14 -0.46 -8.02 -19.68
CA GLU A 14 -0.61 -6.56 -19.59
C GLU A 14 -0.13 -6.04 -18.24
N ARG A 15 0.87 -5.15 -18.27
CA ARG A 15 1.33 -4.40 -17.11
C ARG A 15 0.19 -3.50 -16.62
N TRP A 16 -0.12 -3.57 -15.32
CA TRP A 16 -1.14 -2.72 -14.73
C TRP A 16 -0.68 -1.25 -14.76
N PRO A 17 -1.57 -0.29 -15.08
CA PRO A 17 -1.21 1.12 -15.09
C PRO A 17 -0.82 1.58 -13.68
N PRO A 18 0.11 2.54 -13.53
CA PRO A 18 0.41 3.12 -12.23
C PRO A 18 -0.81 3.81 -11.61
N LEU A 19 -0.89 3.81 -10.27
CA LEU A 19 -1.90 4.56 -9.53
C LEU A 19 -1.34 5.88 -9.03
N GLU A 20 -2.08 6.95 -9.28
CA GLU A 20 -1.83 8.25 -8.66
C GLU A 20 -1.95 8.16 -7.14
N SER A 21 -1.03 8.82 -6.44
CA SER A 21 -0.95 8.81 -4.96
C SER A 21 -1.91 9.84 -4.36
N SER A 22 -3.21 9.62 -4.54
CA SER A 22 -4.26 10.51 -4.04
C SER A 22 -5.36 9.75 -3.28
N PRO A 23 -5.93 10.36 -2.21
CA PRO A 23 -7.04 9.78 -1.48
C PRO A 23 -8.24 9.43 -2.36
N GLU A 24 -8.54 10.24 -3.37
CA GLU A 24 -9.64 10.05 -4.31
C GLU A 24 -9.51 8.71 -5.06
N VAL A 25 -8.33 8.47 -5.65
CA VAL A 25 -8.02 7.24 -6.40
C VAL A 25 -8.04 6.02 -5.47
N PHE A 26 -7.39 6.11 -4.31
CA PHE A 26 -7.32 4.99 -3.36
C PHE A 26 -8.67 4.67 -2.73
N ASN A 27 -9.50 5.68 -2.43
CA ASN A 27 -10.86 5.48 -1.94
C ASN A 27 -11.75 4.83 -3.01
N GLN A 28 -11.72 5.32 -4.25
CA GLN A 28 -12.46 4.71 -5.35
C GLN A 28 -12.05 3.26 -5.59
N PHE A 29 -10.74 2.97 -5.53
CA PHE A 29 -10.23 1.61 -5.68
C PHE A 29 -10.75 0.70 -4.57
N MET A 30 -10.59 1.13 -3.30
CA MET A 30 -11.02 0.38 -2.13
C MET A 30 -12.52 0.08 -2.14
N TRP A 31 -13.37 1.05 -2.52
CA TRP A 31 -14.81 0.85 -2.60
C TRP A 31 -15.21 -0.06 -3.78
N SER A 32 -14.50 0.02 -4.91
CA SER A 32 -14.70 -0.89 -6.05
C SER A 32 -14.42 -2.35 -5.69
N LEU A 33 -13.53 -2.60 -4.72
CA LEU A 33 -13.25 -3.92 -4.16
C LEU A 33 -14.26 -4.38 -3.09
N GLY A 34 -15.30 -3.58 -2.82
CA GLY A 34 -16.42 -3.96 -1.95
C GLY A 34 -16.34 -3.46 -0.51
N VAL A 35 -15.34 -2.65 -0.15
CA VAL A 35 -15.30 -2.01 1.18
C VAL A 35 -16.41 -0.96 1.26
N PRO A 36 -17.30 -0.99 2.29
CA PRO A 36 -18.37 -0.02 2.40
C PRO A 36 -17.85 1.40 2.65
N ARG A 37 -18.42 2.40 1.97
CA ARG A 37 -18.03 3.82 2.05
C ARG A 37 -18.09 4.46 3.45
N GLY A 38 -18.85 3.83 4.35
CA GLY A 38 -19.03 4.24 5.74
C GLY A 38 -18.09 3.55 6.73
N GLU A 39 -17.17 2.70 6.29
CA GLU A 39 -16.26 1.97 7.19
C GLU A 39 -14.88 2.61 7.31
N ALA A 40 -14.32 3.04 6.19
CA ALA A 40 -12.98 3.64 6.16
C ALA A 40 -12.83 4.59 4.96
N GLU A 41 -11.88 5.50 5.08
CA GLU A 41 -11.46 6.38 3.98
C GLU A 41 -9.98 6.77 4.12
N PHE A 42 -9.32 6.96 2.98
CA PHE A 42 -7.99 7.53 2.88
C PHE A 42 -8.03 9.05 3.03
N HIS A 43 -6.98 9.59 3.63
CA HIS A 43 -6.72 11.01 3.80
C HIS A 43 -5.25 11.31 3.48
N ASP A 44 -5.00 12.52 2.96
CA ASP A 44 -3.64 13.04 2.84
C ASP A 44 -3.00 13.29 4.20
N VAL A 45 -1.68 13.08 4.25
CA VAL A 45 -0.83 13.50 5.36
C VAL A 45 0.02 14.67 4.89
N TYR A 46 -0.41 15.89 5.21
CA TYR A 46 0.20 17.13 4.70
C TYR A 46 1.60 17.43 5.23
N GLY A 47 2.01 16.77 6.32
CA GLY A 47 3.29 17.01 6.97
C GLY A 47 3.64 15.90 7.95
N LEU A 48 4.92 15.83 8.33
CA LEU A 48 5.46 14.79 9.22
C LEU A 48 5.71 15.30 10.64
N ASP A 49 5.23 16.50 10.96
CA ASP A 49 5.21 17.11 12.30
C ASP A 49 3.88 16.84 13.02
N ALA A 50 3.87 16.99 14.35
CA ALA A 50 2.74 16.61 15.18
C ALA A 50 1.44 17.36 14.84
N ASP A 51 1.55 18.64 14.47
CA ASP A 51 0.38 19.47 14.15
C ASP A 51 -0.27 19.00 12.85
N ALA A 52 0.54 18.67 11.84
CA ALA A 52 0.05 18.11 10.60
C ALA A 52 -0.57 16.71 10.78
N LEU A 53 0.05 15.85 11.58
CA LEU A 53 -0.48 14.50 11.86
C LEU A 53 -1.81 14.55 12.62
N ALA A 54 -2.02 15.55 13.47
CA ALA A 54 -3.26 15.73 14.21
C ALA A 54 -4.46 16.08 13.32
N MET A 55 -4.24 16.51 12.07
CA MET A 55 -5.32 16.75 11.11
C MET A 55 -5.93 15.47 10.55
N VAL A 56 -5.24 14.34 10.65
CA VAL A 56 -5.70 13.04 10.13
C VAL A 56 -6.74 12.44 11.09
N PRO A 57 -7.95 12.10 10.60
CA PRO A 57 -8.96 11.46 11.43
C PRO A 57 -8.48 10.15 12.07
N GLN A 58 -8.87 9.96 13.32
CA GLN A 58 -8.54 8.77 14.12
C GLN A 58 -9.78 7.87 14.26
N PRO A 59 -9.60 6.54 14.39
CA PRO A 59 -8.32 5.82 14.44
C PRO A 59 -7.75 5.50 13.06
N VAL A 60 -6.43 5.65 12.91
CA VAL A 60 -5.69 5.22 11.71
C VAL A 60 -5.46 3.71 11.77
N VAL A 61 -5.68 3.02 10.65
CA VAL A 61 -5.53 1.56 10.55
C VAL A 61 -4.44 1.12 9.57
N ALA A 62 -4.06 1.99 8.64
CA ALA A 62 -2.92 1.79 7.75
C ALA A 62 -2.34 3.14 7.31
N VAL A 63 -1.05 3.16 7.00
CA VAL A 63 -0.36 4.30 6.40
C VAL A 63 0.29 3.81 5.10
N VAL A 64 0.04 4.49 4.00
CA VAL A 64 0.63 4.19 2.69
C VAL A 64 1.67 5.25 2.39
N PHE A 65 2.86 4.81 1.99
CA PHE A 65 3.96 5.69 1.62
C PHE A 65 4.37 5.40 0.18
N CYS A 66 4.40 6.45 -0.65
CA CYS A 66 4.85 6.42 -2.03
C CYS A 66 6.14 7.23 -2.14
N PHE A 67 7.19 6.62 -2.71
CA PHE A 67 8.51 7.22 -2.82
C PHE A 67 9.25 6.68 -4.04
N PRO A 68 10.16 7.45 -4.67
CA PRO A 68 10.98 6.94 -5.76
C PRO A 68 11.90 5.85 -5.25
N ASP A 69 12.13 4.83 -6.06
CA ASP A 69 13.15 3.84 -5.77
C ASP A 69 14.50 4.54 -5.54
N PRO A 70 15.20 4.23 -4.42
CA PRO A 70 16.51 4.80 -4.20
C PRO A 70 17.42 4.43 -5.38
N PRO A 71 18.30 5.35 -5.83
CA PRO A 71 19.25 5.01 -6.88
C PRO A 71 20.04 3.77 -6.45
N GLU A 72 20.17 2.79 -7.35
CA GLU A 72 20.92 1.57 -7.06
C GLU A 72 22.34 1.94 -6.61
N ASP A 73 22.62 1.75 -5.32
CA ASP A 73 23.98 1.83 -4.80
C ASP A 73 24.59 0.42 -4.85
N PRO A 74 25.47 0.12 -5.83
CA PRO A 74 26.09 -1.20 -5.94
C PRO A 74 26.99 -1.55 -4.75
N THR A 75 27.25 -0.60 -3.85
CA THR A 75 28.04 -0.79 -2.62
C THR A 75 27.19 -0.90 -1.35
N ALA A 76 25.87 -0.70 -1.43
CA ALA A 76 25.00 -0.83 -0.29
C ALA A 76 24.96 -2.29 0.21
N PRO A 77 25.06 -2.52 1.54
CA PRO A 77 24.87 -3.85 2.09
C PRO A 77 23.48 -4.37 1.72
N PRO A 78 23.34 -5.67 1.37
CA PRO A 78 22.02 -6.25 1.15
C PRO A 78 21.16 -6.01 2.39
N GLU A 79 19.97 -5.46 2.16
CA GLU A 79 19.05 -5.08 3.22
C GLU A 79 18.75 -6.31 4.09
N GLN A 80 19.08 -6.19 5.38
CA GLN A 80 18.93 -7.30 6.31
C GLN A 80 17.46 -7.46 6.69
N VAL A 81 16.75 -8.29 5.94
CA VAL A 81 15.45 -8.83 6.37
C VAL A 81 15.72 -9.70 7.59
N SER A 82 15.49 -9.18 8.80
CA SER A 82 15.58 -9.99 10.01
C SER A 82 14.49 -11.06 9.96
N ALA A 83 14.87 -12.26 9.52
CA ALA A 83 14.01 -13.43 9.55
C ALA A 83 13.84 -13.86 11.02
N THR A 84 12.98 -13.14 11.76
CA THR A 84 12.56 -13.57 13.09
C THR A 84 11.49 -14.66 12.94
N GLU A 85 11.53 -15.65 13.82
CA GLU A 85 10.73 -16.89 13.75
C GLU A 85 9.20 -16.70 13.86
N ASP A 86 8.70 -15.47 13.94
CA ASP A 86 7.26 -15.14 13.89
C ASP A 86 6.68 -15.15 12.46
N LYS A 87 7.33 -15.86 11.54
CA LYS A 87 7.13 -15.86 10.08
C LYS A 87 5.71 -16.29 9.61
N TRP A 88 4.77 -16.57 10.51
CA TRP A 88 3.45 -17.11 10.14
C TRP A 88 2.26 -16.69 11.01
N ARG A 89 2.39 -15.77 11.98
CA ARG A 89 1.28 -15.40 12.90
C ARG A 89 0.76 -13.98 12.76
N ILE A 90 0.77 -13.42 11.56
CA ILE A 90 0.03 -12.19 11.26
C ILE A 90 -1.42 -12.59 10.99
N GLN A 91 -2.23 -12.69 12.05
CA GLN A 91 -3.65 -13.11 11.97
C GLN A 91 -4.49 -12.24 11.02
N ALA A 92 -4.10 -10.98 10.80
CA ALA A 92 -4.69 -10.10 9.79
C ALA A 92 -4.36 -10.52 8.33
N TRP A 93 -3.18 -11.11 8.10
CA TRP A 93 -2.78 -11.69 6.81
C TRP A 93 -3.38 -13.08 6.57
N THR A 94 -3.76 -13.80 7.62
CA THR A 94 -4.24 -15.19 7.54
C THR A 94 -5.72 -15.29 7.17
N CYS A 95 -6.55 -14.29 7.49
CA CYS A 95 -7.99 -14.34 7.20
C CYS A 95 -8.33 -14.29 5.70
N PHE A 96 -7.49 -13.68 4.85
CA PHE A 96 -7.74 -13.65 3.40
C PHE A 96 -7.16 -14.86 2.65
N SER A 97 -6.14 -15.55 3.20
CA SER A 97 -5.28 -16.41 2.37
C SER A 97 -5.05 -17.84 2.87
N ASN A 98 -5.77 -18.37 3.86
CA ASN A 98 -5.62 -19.79 4.30
C ASN A 98 -4.14 -20.25 4.42
N GLN A 99 -3.28 -19.45 5.06
CA GLN A 99 -1.84 -19.77 5.25
C GLN A 99 -0.99 -19.93 3.97
N GLN A 100 -1.44 -19.42 2.82
CA GLN A 100 -0.66 -19.50 1.57
C GLN A 100 0.61 -18.62 1.61
N PRO A 101 1.75 -19.09 1.06
CA PRO A 101 2.95 -18.29 0.85
C PRO A 101 2.68 -17.01 0.04
N ALA A 102 3.53 -15.98 0.20
CA ALA A 102 3.41 -14.71 -0.52
C ALA A 102 3.32 -14.88 -2.05
N TRP A 103 4.18 -15.74 -2.63
CA TRP A 103 4.18 -16.02 -4.08
C TRP A 103 2.90 -16.70 -4.57
N THR A 104 2.21 -17.48 -3.74
CA THR A 104 0.91 -18.05 -4.11
C THR A 104 -0.15 -16.96 -4.22
N ARG A 105 -0.11 -15.96 -3.35
CA ARG A 105 -1.04 -14.81 -3.40
C ARG A 105 -0.79 -13.97 -4.63
N MET A 106 0.47 -13.74 -4.99
CA MET A 106 0.85 -13.08 -6.23
C MET A 106 0.23 -13.78 -7.45
N ARG A 107 0.28 -15.12 -7.52
CA ARG A 107 -0.36 -15.87 -8.61
C ARG A 107 -1.88 -15.77 -8.66
N VAL A 108 -2.53 -15.61 -7.50
CA VAL A 108 -3.98 -15.35 -7.43
C VAL A 108 -4.26 -13.94 -7.93
N LEU A 109 -3.50 -12.96 -7.45
CA LEU A 109 -3.58 -11.55 -7.83
C LEU A 109 -3.42 -11.34 -9.35
N GLU A 110 -2.41 -11.96 -9.94
CA GLU A 110 -2.11 -11.92 -11.39
C GLU A 110 -3.28 -12.40 -12.27
N LYS A 111 -4.19 -13.21 -11.71
CA LYS A 111 -5.31 -13.82 -12.43
C LYS A 111 -6.67 -13.28 -11.97
N ASP A 112 -6.67 -12.29 -11.10
CA ASP A 112 -7.89 -11.72 -10.56
C ASP A 112 -8.38 -10.60 -11.49
N ASP A 113 -9.27 -10.97 -12.42
CA ASP A 113 -9.85 -10.04 -13.39
C ASP A 113 -10.65 -8.92 -12.71
N ASP A 114 -11.25 -9.18 -11.55
CA ASP A 114 -12.04 -8.18 -10.83
C ASP A 114 -11.11 -7.12 -10.23
N MET A 115 -9.98 -7.56 -9.66
CA MET A 115 -8.97 -6.65 -9.13
C MET A 115 -8.28 -5.87 -10.24
N ALA A 116 -7.91 -6.52 -11.35
CA ALA A 116 -7.29 -5.85 -12.50
C ALA A 116 -8.20 -4.75 -13.08
N ARG A 117 -9.52 -5.01 -13.17
CA ARG A 117 -10.50 -4.02 -13.61
C ARG A 117 -10.66 -2.89 -12.60
N ALA A 118 -10.80 -3.19 -11.31
CA ALA A 118 -10.91 -2.17 -10.27
C ALA A 118 -9.67 -1.25 -10.24
N HIS A 119 -8.48 -1.83 -10.40
CA HIS A 119 -7.21 -1.10 -10.48
C HIS A 119 -7.16 -0.18 -11.70
N SER A 120 -7.48 -0.69 -12.89
CA SER A 120 -7.46 0.08 -14.13
C SER A 120 -8.46 1.25 -14.12
N LEU A 121 -9.65 1.03 -13.52
CA LEU A 121 -10.66 2.08 -13.35
C LEU A 121 -10.19 3.17 -12.39
N ALA A 122 -9.52 2.81 -11.30
CA ALA A 122 -8.96 3.77 -10.34
C ALA A 122 -7.82 4.57 -10.97
N ALA A 123 -6.91 3.92 -11.71
CA ALA A 123 -5.82 4.58 -12.42
C ALA A 123 -6.32 5.62 -13.42
N SER A 124 -7.39 5.29 -14.15
CA SER A 124 -8.00 6.18 -15.15
C SER A 124 -8.80 7.34 -14.55
N ALA A 125 -9.03 7.33 -13.23
CA ALA A 125 -9.80 8.36 -12.52
C ALA A 125 -8.91 9.40 -11.81
N GLY A 126 -7.59 9.23 -11.86
CA GLY A 126 -6.65 10.25 -11.39
C GLY A 126 -6.72 11.53 -12.22
N ASP A 127 -6.25 12.63 -11.64
CA ASP A 127 -6.24 13.93 -12.30
C ASP A 127 -5.05 14.06 -13.28
N THR A 128 -4.03 13.22 -13.12
CA THR A 128 -2.81 13.22 -13.94
C THR A 128 -2.84 12.21 -15.08
N GLU A 129 -2.13 12.51 -16.17
CA GLU A 129 -1.95 11.57 -17.27
C GLU A 129 -1.12 10.36 -16.82
N ILE A 130 -1.56 9.16 -17.21
CA ILE A 130 -0.87 7.91 -16.88
C ILE A 130 0.46 7.83 -17.63
N GLY A 131 1.56 7.79 -16.89
CA GLY A 131 2.91 7.61 -17.46
C GLY A 131 3.21 6.15 -17.83
N ASP A 132 4.04 5.97 -18.86
CA ASP A 132 4.45 4.64 -19.33
C ASP A 132 5.47 3.96 -18.41
N ILE A 133 6.25 4.71 -17.63
CA ILE A 133 7.25 4.20 -16.69
C ILE A 133 7.18 5.07 -15.43
N VAL A 134 7.09 4.41 -14.28
CA VAL A 134 6.97 5.02 -12.96
C VAL A 134 8.06 4.37 -12.13
N GLU A 135 8.88 5.19 -11.49
CA GLU A 135 10.00 4.76 -10.64
C GLU A 135 9.61 4.84 -9.15
N GLU A 136 8.35 5.21 -8.88
CA GLU A 136 7.76 5.30 -7.55
C GLU A 136 7.24 3.94 -7.08
N HIS A 137 7.53 3.65 -5.81
CA HIS A 137 7.19 2.43 -5.12
C HIS A 137 6.26 2.70 -3.94
N TYR A 138 5.32 1.79 -3.71
CA TYR A 138 4.38 1.85 -2.60
C TYR A 138 4.74 0.83 -1.52
N VAL A 139 4.77 1.29 -0.26
CA VAL A 139 4.80 0.44 0.92
C VAL A 139 3.64 0.79 1.85
N CYS A 140 3.21 -0.18 2.65
CA CYS A 140 2.12 -0.01 3.61
C CYS A 140 2.57 -0.36 5.02
N PHE A 141 2.27 0.52 5.98
CA PHE A 141 2.51 0.30 7.40
C PHE A 141 1.21 -0.01 8.13
N THR A 142 1.26 -1.00 9.03
CA THR A 142 0.11 -1.35 9.89
C THR A 142 0.58 -1.86 11.25
N ALA A 143 -0.24 -1.63 12.29
CA ALA A 143 0.01 -2.11 13.63
C ALA A 143 -0.74 -3.44 13.86
N LEU A 144 0.01 -4.49 14.22
CA LEU A 144 -0.57 -5.78 14.60
C LEU A 144 0.11 -6.33 15.84
N ASN A 145 -0.71 -6.78 16.80
CA ASN A 145 -0.25 -7.38 18.06
C ASN A 145 0.80 -6.53 18.78
N GLY A 146 0.60 -5.21 18.82
CA GLY A 146 1.50 -4.27 19.49
C GLY A 146 2.79 -3.97 18.70
N THR A 147 2.88 -4.35 17.42
CA THR A 147 4.09 -4.18 16.59
C THR A 147 3.77 -3.46 15.28
N LEU A 148 4.62 -2.52 14.88
CA LEU A 148 4.63 -1.88 13.57
C LEU A 148 5.25 -2.82 12.53
N TYR A 149 4.50 -3.08 11.47
CA TYR A 149 4.95 -3.81 10.31
C TYR A 149 4.93 -2.94 9.06
N GLU A 150 5.96 -3.07 8.25
CA GLU A 150 6.01 -2.60 6.86
C GLU A 150 5.72 -3.77 5.92
N LEU A 151 4.86 -3.51 4.94
CA LEU A 151 4.43 -4.43 3.89
C LEU A 151 4.93 -3.88 2.56
N ASP A 152 5.98 -4.50 2.05
CA ASP A 152 6.59 -4.20 0.76
C ASP A 152 6.46 -5.43 -0.16
N GLY A 153 5.78 -5.25 -1.30
CA GLY A 153 5.53 -6.31 -2.28
C GLY A 153 6.80 -6.87 -2.94
N MET A 154 7.92 -6.15 -2.89
CA MET A 154 9.22 -6.60 -3.40
C MET A 154 9.99 -7.46 -2.39
N LYS A 155 9.53 -7.54 -1.12
CA LYS A 155 10.21 -8.28 -0.05
C LYS A 155 9.57 -9.66 0.15
N GLY A 156 10.36 -10.58 0.69
CA GLY A 156 9.91 -11.95 0.98
C GLY A 156 8.86 -12.09 2.09
N GLY A 157 8.54 -10.99 2.79
CA GLY A 157 7.55 -10.92 3.84
C GLY A 157 7.61 -9.60 4.62
N PRO A 158 6.73 -9.42 5.62
CA PRO A 158 6.64 -8.19 6.39
C PRO A 158 7.92 -7.86 7.17
N ILE A 159 8.29 -6.59 7.19
CA ILE A 159 9.44 -6.06 7.93
C ILE A 159 8.95 -5.53 9.28
N LYS A 160 9.64 -5.88 10.36
CA LYS A 160 9.34 -5.43 11.72
C LYS A 160 10.15 -4.19 12.06
N HIS A 161 9.49 -3.15 12.56
CA HIS A 161 10.15 -1.90 12.96
C HIS A 161 10.21 -1.69 14.49
N GLY A 162 9.19 -2.12 15.24
CA GLY A 162 9.16 -1.95 16.69
C GLY A 162 7.75 -1.92 17.26
N PRO A 163 7.57 -1.50 18.53
CA PRO A 163 6.25 -1.39 19.15
C PRO A 163 5.35 -0.37 18.46
N SER A 164 4.05 -0.66 18.35
CA SER A 164 3.04 0.29 17.85
C SER A 164 1.62 -0.14 18.22
N SER A 165 0.68 0.79 18.24
CA SER A 165 -0.74 0.55 18.50
C SER A 165 -1.62 1.28 17.48
N PRO A 166 -2.93 1.00 17.40
CA PRO A 166 -3.84 1.77 16.55
C PRO A 166 -3.79 3.29 16.80
N GLU A 167 -3.51 3.71 18.03
CA GLU A 167 -3.43 5.12 18.41
C GLU A 167 -2.10 5.78 18.06
N SER A 168 -0.99 5.03 18.03
CA SER A 168 0.35 5.55 17.71
C SER A 168 0.80 5.25 16.28
N LEU A 169 0.07 4.42 15.54
CA LEU A 169 0.44 3.89 14.23
C LEU A 169 0.95 4.97 13.26
N LEU A 170 0.21 6.08 13.12
CA LEU A 170 0.60 7.15 12.21
C LEU A 170 1.95 7.76 12.61
N GLN A 171 2.14 8.05 13.89
CA GLN A 171 3.37 8.64 14.40
C GLN A 171 4.56 7.68 14.28
N ASP A 172 4.35 6.40 14.57
CA ASP A 172 5.39 5.37 14.51
C ASP A 172 5.83 5.11 13.06
N ALA A 173 4.87 5.01 12.12
CA ALA A 173 5.16 4.90 10.70
C ALA A 173 5.94 6.11 10.17
N VAL A 174 5.54 7.33 10.58
CA VAL A 174 6.24 8.56 10.18
C VAL A 174 7.70 8.58 10.65
N ASN A 175 8.02 7.98 11.79
CA ASN A 175 9.42 7.87 12.25
C ASN A 175 10.26 7.00 11.29
N VAL A 176 9.69 5.91 10.78
CA VAL A 176 10.33 5.06 9.77
C VAL A 176 10.44 5.80 8.44
N ILE A 177 9.36 6.44 7.99
CA ILE A 177 9.31 7.21 6.74
C ILE A 177 10.37 8.32 6.72
N LYS A 178 10.57 9.05 7.83
CA LYS A 178 11.64 10.05 7.94
C LYS A 178 13.03 9.45 7.70
N ALA A 179 13.30 8.25 8.20
CA ALA A 179 14.56 7.55 7.96
C ALA A 179 14.69 7.09 6.50
N MET A 180 13.59 6.66 5.85
CA MET A 180 13.58 6.32 4.43
C MET A 180 13.86 7.53 3.54
N ILE A 181 13.22 8.68 3.81
CA ILE A 181 13.43 9.93 3.07
C ILE A 181 14.90 10.38 3.15
N GLN A 182 15.54 10.25 4.32
CA GLN A 182 16.97 10.59 4.48
C GLN A 182 17.91 9.76 3.61
N ARG A 183 17.49 8.56 3.17
CA ARG A 183 18.27 7.67 2.29
C ARG A 183 18.16 8.05 0.82
N ILE A 184 17.26 8.95 0.45
CA ILE A 184 17.04 9.41 -0.93
C ILE A 184 17.33 10.92 -0.99
N PRO A 185 18.60 11.31 -0.82
CA PRO A 185 18.96 12.73 -0.82
C PRO A 185 18.61 13.34 -2.17
N ASN A 186 18.06 14.56 -2.15
CA ASN A 186 17.67 15.38 -3.31
C ASN A 186 16.34 15.02 -4.00
N SER A 187 15.60 14.02 -3.52
CA SER A 187 14.20 13.85 -3.96
C SER A 187 13.27 14.73 -3.13
N VAL A 188 12.19 15.18 -3.77
CA VAL A 188 11.01 15.77 -3.11
C VAL A 188 9.73 14.99 -3.44
N ASN A 189 9.84 13.92 -4.23
CA ASN A 189 8.71 13.14 -4.74
C ASN A 189 8.28 12.12 -3.69
N PHE A 190 7.64 12.58 -2.64
CA PHE A 190 7.13 11.71 -1.58
C PHE A 190 5.65 12.00 -1.36
N ASN A 191 4.86 10.96 -1.18
CA ASN A 191 3.46 11.09 -0.76
C ASN A 191 3.18 10.13 0.40
N VAL A 192 2.42 10.60 1.39
CA VAL A 192 1.93 9.79 2.50
C VAL A 192 0.42 9.94 2.60
N MET A 193 -0.27 8.82 2.63
CA MET A 193 -1.70 8.75 2.90
C MET A 193 -1.97 7.88 4.13
N ALA A 194 -3.05 8.19 4.85
CA ALA A 194 -3.51 7.42 5.99
C ALA A 194 -4.93 6.92 5.76
N LEU A 195 -5.16 5.62 5.99
CA LEU A 195 -6.49 5.04 6.03
C LEU A 195 -7.04 5.15 7.45
N SER A 196 -8.12 5.91 7.62
CA SER A 196 -8.82 6.04 8.90
C SER A 196 -10.13 5.26 8.89
N ARG A 197 -10.59 4.79 10.07
CA ARG A 197 -11.96 4.28 10.21
C ARG A 197 -12.93 5.42 10.46
N LYS A 198 -14.09 5.35 9.81
CA LYS A 198 -15.22 6.22 10.15
C LYS A 198 -15.86 5.71 11.43
N LEU A 199 -15.89 6.56 12.45
CA LEU A 199 -16.67 6.31 13.65
C LEU A 199 -18.17 6.37 13.28
N LYS A 200 -18.91 5.33 13.66
CA LYS A 200 -20.37 5.29 13.51
C LYS A 200 -21.05 6.15 14.55
#